data_AF-I4C0B6-F1
#
_entry.id   AF-I4C0B6-F1
#
_cell.length_a   1.000
_cell.length_b   1.000
_cell.length_c   1.000
_cell.angle_alpha   90.00
_cell.angle_beta   90.00
_cell.angle_gamma   90.00
#
_symmetry.space_group_name_H-M   'P 1'
#
loop_
_entity.id
_entity.type
_entity.pdbx_description
1 polymer ?
#
loop_
_entity_poly.entity_id
_entity_poly.type
_entity_poly.pdbx_seq_one_letter_code
_entity_poly.pdbx_strand_id
1 'polypeptide(L)'
;MIDVKTAVDNAVNYAATLYGKGWASLVPGLLVEEVELSDDEQFWYVTLGWDADRLGTSRIYKSFKVRADSGDVVAMKIRTLQ
;
A
#
# COMPACT_ATOMS: atom_id res chain seq x y z
N MET A 1 -9.16 1.27 17.34
CA MET A 1 -8.96 0.83 15.95
C MET A 1 -8.79 2.06 15.10
N ILE A 2 -7.77 2.11 14.25
CA ILE A 2 -7.56 3.19 13.29
C ILE A 2 -8.59 3.08 12.15
N ASP A 3 -8.92 4.21 11.56
CA ASP A 3 -9.82 4.25 10.41
C ASP A 3 -9.09 3.87 9.11
N VAL A 4 -9.88 3.67 8.05
CA VAL A 4 -9.39 3.28 6.72
C VAL A 4 -8.38 4.29 6.16
N LYS A 5 -8.55 5.59 6.44
CA LYS A 5 -7.66 6.64 5.94
C LYS A 5 -6.29 6.57 6.59
N THR A 6 -6.27 6.44 7.91
CA THR A 6 -5.03 6.27 8.68
C THR A 6 -4.28 5.01 8.24
N ALA A 7 -5.00 3.92 7.95
CA ALA A 7 -4.38 2.68 7.47
C ALA A 7 -3.72 2.85 6.10
N VAL A 8 -4.39 3.55 5.18
CA VAL A 8 -3.83 3.89 3.86
C VAL A 8 -2.62 4.80 4.01
N ASP A 9 -2.70 5.85 4.82
CA ASP A 9 -1.59 6.78 5.03
C ASP A 9 -0.36 6.06 5.58
N ASN A 10 -0.55 5.15 6.55
CA ASN A 10 0.53 4.34 7.09
C ASN A 10 1.16 3.42 6.04
N ALA A 11 0.36 2.79 5.18
CA ALA A 11 0.86 1.96 4.09
C ALA A 11 1.64 2.78 3.04
N VAL A 12 1.13 3.94 2.64
CA VAL A 12 1.79 4.85 1.69
C VAL A 12 3.11 5.37 2.25
N ASN A 13 3.11 5.79 3.52
CA ASN A 13 4.31 6.26 4.19
C ASN A 13 5.36 5.16 4.33
N TYR A 14 4.96 3.95 4.68
CA TYR A 14 5.86 2.80 4.74
C TYR A 14 6.43 2.43 3.36
N ALA A 15 5.62 2.50 2.30
CA ALA A 15 6.15 2.34 0.94
C ALA A 15 7.19 3.43 0.61
N ALA A 16 6.91 4.68 0.95
CA ALA A 16 7.85 5.78 0.72
C ALA A 16 9.18 5.63 1.47
N THR A 17 9.18 5.05 2.69
CA THR A 17 10.44 4.78 3.41
C THR A 17 11.24 3.64 2.77
N LEU A 18 10.58 2.60 2.26
CA LEU A 18 11.25 1.48 1.59
C LEU A 18 11.95 1.89 0.29
N TYR A 19 11.33 2.79 -0.49
CA TYR A 19 11.83 3.17 -1.81
C TYR A 19 12.53 4.54 -1.84
N GLY A 20 12.59 5.25 -0.70
CA GLY A 20 13.39 6.45 -0.50
C GLY A 20 12.65 7.79 -0.61
N LYS A 21 13.29 8.85 -0.08
CA LYS A 21 12.74 10.22 -0.11
C LYS A 21 12.51 10.69 -1.55
N GLY A 22 11.28 11.11 -1.85
CA GLY A 22 10.84 11.52 -3.19
C GLY A 22 9.99 10.49 -3.92
N TRP A 23 9.83 9.27 -3.36
CA TRP A 23 9.01 8.19 -3.92
C TRP A 23 7.63 8.64 -4.43
N ALA A 24 6.83 9.30 -3.60
CA ALA A 24 5.46 9.68 -3.98
C ALA A 24 5.37 10.66 -5.17
N SER A 25 6.44 11.42 -5.46
CA SER A 25 6.53 12.33 -6.62
C SER A 25 7.19 11.66 -7.83
N LEU A 26 7.88 10.54 -7.62
CA LEU A 26 8.66 9.82 -8.62
C LEU A 26 7.94 8.60 -9.19
N VAL A 27 6.86 8.16 -8.55
CA VAL A 27 6.11 6.96 -8.91
C VAL A 27 4.95 7.35 -9.81
N PRO A 28 5.07 7.14 -11.12
CA PRO A 28 3.98 7.43 -12.03
C PRO A 28 2.80 6.52 -11.70
N GLY A 29 1.60 7.10 -11.67
CA GLY A 29 0.37 6.33 -11.53
C GLY A 29 0.17 5.64 -10.17
N LEU A 30 0.79 6.12 -9.08
CA LEU A 30 0.50 5.61 -7.73
C LEU A 30 -0.98 5.76 -7.40
N LEU A 31 -1.66 4.64 -7.10
CA LEU A 31 -3.06 4.59 -6.70
C LEU A 31 -3.25 3.63 -5.53
N VAL A 32 -4.31 3.90 -4.76
CA VAL A 32 -4.90 2.92 -3.85
C VAL A 32 -5.83 2.05 -4.69
N GLU A 33 -5.57 0.75 -4.72
CA GLU A 33 -6.29 -0.20 -5.58
C GLU A 33 -7.40 -0.90 -4.81
N GLU A 34 -7.13 -1.28 -3.57
CA GLU A 34 -8.05 -2.03 -2.72
C GLU A 34 -7.73 -1.75 -1.25
N VAL A 35 -8.76 -1.60 -0.43
CA VAL A 35 -8.63 -1.55 1.02
C VAL A 35 -9.71 -2.40 1.65
N GLU A 36 -9.30 -3.32 2.51
CA GLU A 36 -10.18 -4.29 3.15
C GLU A 36 -9.83 -4.40 4.63
N LEU A 37 -10.83 -4.43 5.50
CA LEU A 37 -10.68 -4.84 6.90
C LEU A 37 -10.81 -6.36 6.95
N SER A 38 -9.89 -7.05 7.60
CA SER A 38 -9.98 -8.50 7.78
C SER A 38 -11.25 -8.91 8.52
N ASP A 39 -11.73 -10.12 8.28
CA ASP A 39 -12.95 -10.66 8.93
C ASP A 39 -12.89 -10.63 10.46
N ASP A 40 -11.69 -10.74 11.04
CA ASP A 40 -11.43 -10.65 12.49
C ASP A 40 -11.20 -9.22 13.00
N GLU A 41 -11.30 -8.24 12.10
CA GLU A 41 -11.05 -6.81 12.29
C GLU A 41 -9.68 -6.47 12.88
N GLN A 42 -8.72 -7.40 12.84
CA GLN A 42 -7.39 -7.19 13.41
C GLN A 42 -6.46 -6.45 12.46
N PHE A 43 -6.76 -6.46 11.15
CA PHE A 43 -5.86 -5.93 10.13
C PHE A 43 -6.59 -5.21 9.01
N TRP A 44 -5.99 -4.11 8.57
CA TRP A 44 -6.27 -3.54 7.26
C TRP A 44 -5.32 -4.13 6.23
N TYR A 45 -5.86 -4.63 5.12
CA TYR A 45 -5.11 -4.95 3.92
C TYR A 45 -5.24 -3.80 2.94
N VAL A 46 -4.12 -3.14 2.64
CA VAL A 46 -4.07 -2.00 1.72
C VAL A 46 -3.25 -2.40 0.50
N THR A 47 -3.84 -2.37 -0.68
CA THR A 47 -3.12 -2.59 -1.94
C THR A 47 -2.82 -1.27 -2.62
N LEU A 48 -1.54 -1.03 -2.86
CA LEU A 48 -1.06 0.09 -3.67
C LEU A 48 -0.58 -0.44 -5.01
N GLY A 49 -0.88 0.30 -6.07
CA GLY A 49 -0.45 0.01 -7.44
C GLY A 49 0.25 1.20 -8.05
N TRP A 50 1.25 0.94 -8.89
CA TRP A 50 1.96 1.99 -9.63
C TRP A 50 2.65 1.48 -10.89
N ASP A 51 2.99 2.38 -11.78
CA ASP A 51 3.63 2.02 -13.05
C ASP A 51 5.11 1.69 -12.82
N ALA A 52 5.54 0.54 -13.33
CA ALA A 52 6.93 0.07 -13.28
C ALA A 52 7.84 0.83 -14.25
N ASP A 53 7.23 1.47 -15.25
CA ASP A 53 7.89 2.24 -16.28
C ASP A 53 7.16 3.57 -16.49
N ARG A 54 7.81 4.51 -17.20
CA ARG A 54 7.24 5.84 -17.45
C ARG A 54 6.13 5.86 -18.50
N LEU A 55 5.93 4.75 -19.21
CA LEU A 55 4.94 4.62 -20.28
C LEU A 55 3.62 4.04 -19.76
N GLY A 56 3.56 3.59 -18.50
CA GLY A 56 2.38 2.95 -17.92
C GLY A 56 2.12 1.57 -18.51
N THR A 57 3.12 0.94 -19.14
CA THR A 57 2.92 -0.33 -19.85
C THR A 57 3.00 -1.56 -18.95
N SER A 58 3.58 -1.40 -17.76
CA SER A 58 3.65 -2.42 -16.72
C SER A 58 3.29 -1.82 -15.38
N ARG A 59 2.44 -2.51 -14.61
CA ARG A 59 1.97 -2.07 -13.29
C ARG A 59 2.44 -3.04 -12.22
N ILE A 60 2.96 -2.51 -11.13
CA ILE A 60 3.39 -3.24 -9.93
C ILE A 60 2.32 -3.05 -8.87
N TYR A 61 1.99 -4.13 -8.17
CA TYR A 61 1.05 -4.12 -7.06
C TYR A 61 1.71 -4.66 -5.80
N LYS A 62 1.53 -3.95 -4.68
CA LYS A 62 1.95 -4.40 -3.36
C LYS A 62 0.78 -4.33 -2.39
N SER A 63 0.61 -5.38 -1.60
CA SER A 63 -0.37 -5.42 -0.51
C SER A 63 0.34 -5.30 0.83
N PHE A 64 -0.06 -4.34 1.63
CA PHE A 64 0.45 -4.04 2.96
C PHE A 64 -0.56 -4.53 4.00
N LYS A 65 -0.07 -5.22 5.03
CA LYS A 65 -0.85 -5.64 6.19
C LYS A 65 -0.58 -4.66 7.33
N VAL A 66 -1.60 -3.93 7.74
CA VAL A 66 -1.54 -2.90 8.77
C VAL A 66 -2.36 -3.35 9.96
N ARG A 67 -1.80 -3.30 11.18
CA ARG A 67 -2.57 -3.61 12.40
C ARG A 67 -3.67 -2.58 12.60
N ALA A 68 -4.89 -3.04 12.82
CA ALA A 68 -6.04 -2.15 12.98
C ALA A 68 -6.06 -1.44 14.34
N ASP A 69 -5.40 -1.96 15.37
CA ASP A 69 -5.33 -1.35 16.70
C ASP A 69 -4.34 -0.17 16.78
N SER A 70 -3.20 -0.31 16.13
CA SER A 70 -2.00 0.52 16.28
C SER A 70 -1.63 1.28 15.01
N GLY A 71 -2.00 0.75 13.84
CA GLY A 71 -1.57 1.26 12.55
C GLY A 71 -0.19 0.78 12.10
N ASP A 72 0.44 -0.15 12.82
CA ASP A 72 1.75 -0.68 12.46
C ASP A 72 1.66 -1.52 11.18
N VAL A 73 2.53 -1.22 10.20
CA VAL A 73 2.69 -2.06 9.01
C VAL A 73 3.55 -3.27 9.39
N VAL A 74 2.94 -4.45 9.39
CA VAL A 74 3.57 -5.69 9.88
C VAL A 74 4.00 -6.64 8.78
N ALA A 75 3.48 -6.47 7.56
CA ALA A 75 3.93 -7.25 6.40
C ALA A 75 3.67 -6.50 5.09
N MET A 76 4.44 -6.85 4.06
CA MET A 76 4.22 -6.44 2.68
C MET A 76 4.36 -7.67 1.76
N LYS A 77 3.44 -7.83 0.82
CA LYS A 77 3.46 -8.87 -0.21
C LYS A 77 3.51 -8.25 -1.60
N ILE A 78 4.16 -8.95 -2.53
CA ILE A 78 4.09 -8.66 -3.96
C ILE A 78 2.82 -9.32 -4.51
N ARG A 79 1.97 -8.56 -5.20
CA ARG A 79 0.81 -9.10 -5.91
C ARG A 79 1.12 -9.16 -7.40
N THR A 80 0.94 -10.34 -7.98
CA THR A 80 0.92 -10.52 -9.44
C THR A 80 -0.55 -10.64 -9.83
N LEU A 81 -1.04 -9.71 -10.64
CA LEU A 81 -2.35 -9.86 -11.26
C LEU A 81 -2.13 -10.70 -12.53
N GLN A 82 -2.80 -11.85 -12.62
CA GLN A 82 -2.88 -12.69 -13.82
C GLN A 82 -4.11 -12.33 -14.62
#